data_AF-A0A2M7EHJ2-F1
#
_entry.id   AF-A0A2M7EHJ2-F1
#
_cell.length_a   1.000
_cell.length_b   1.000
_cell.length_c   1.000
_cell.angle_alpha   90.00
_cell.angle_beta   90.00
_cell.angle_gamma   90.00
#
_symmetry.space_group_name_H-M   'P 1'
#
loop_
_entity.id
_entity.type
_entity.pdbx_description
1 polymer ?
#
loop_
_entity_poly.entity_id
_entity_poly.type
_entity_poly.pdbx_seq_one_letter_code
_entity_poly.pdbx_strand_id
1 'polypeptide(L)'
;MKMLSMIVAFVFLFVLSAEALPSEKGQKQNPPLSKEEVQKLRDIAVIISGEIARRNIKSVAVLDLKDIKGNPSKRGKTVSAEFRKQIEAVGKTRFAVVNSGGGAV
;
A
#
# COMPACT_ATOMS: atom_id res chain seq x y z
N MET A 1 -62.74 -38.56 -17.68
CA MET A 1 -62.74 -37.62 -16.54
C MET A 1 -61.77 -38.11 -15.47
N LYS A 2 -60.67 -37.40 -15.26
CA LYS A 2 -60.00 -37.14 -13.97
C LYS A 2 -58.66 -36.47 -14.25
N MET A 3 -58.63 -35.17 -13.94
CA MET A 3 -57.51 -34.38 -13.42
C MET A 3 -56.17 -34.57 -14.14
N LEU A 4 -55.77 -33.64 -15.01
CA LEU A 4 -55.11 -32.39 -14.60
C LEU A 4 -53.98 -32.65 -13.59
N SER A 5 -52.78 -32.20 -13.96
CA SER A 5 -51.62 -32.01 -13.08
C SER A 5 -50.73 -33.24 -12.83
N MET A 6 -49.87 -33.55 -13.79
CA MET A 6 -48.56 -34.17 -13.52
C MET A 6 -47.40 -33.30 -14.03
N ILE A 7 -47.59 -31.98 -14.01
CA ILE A 7 -46.46 -31.02 -13.97
C ILE A 7 -46.37 -30.53 -12.52
N VAL A 8 -46.08 -31.46 -11.62
CA VAL A 8 -45.63 -31.15 -10.26
C VAL A 8 -44.34 -31.95 -10.03
N ALA A 9 -43.40 -31.80 -10.96
CA ALA A 9 -42.00 -32.07 -10.67
C ALA A 9 -41.44 -30.83 -9.95
N PHE A 10 -41.74 -30.76 -8.65
CA PHE A 10 -40.81 -30.31 -7.63
C PHE A 10 -39.99 -29.02 -7.92
N VAL A 11 -40.61 -27.94 -8.38
CA VAL A 11 -40.02 -26.60 -8.31
C VAL A 11 -40.39 -25.95 -6.97
N PHE A 12 -39.98 -26.60 -5.88
CA PHE A 12 -39.93 -26.03 -4.54
C PHE A 12 -38.76 -26.64 -3.78
N LEU A 13 -37.56 -26.44 -4.32
CA LEU A 13 -36.34 -26.38 -3.51
C LEU A 13 -36.04 -24.91 -3.27
N PHE A 14 -36.66 -24.39 -2.20
CA PHE A 14 -36.09 -23.42 -1.26
C PHE A 14 -34.80 -22.77 -1.78
N VAL A 15 -34.84 -21.56 -2.35
CA VAL A 15 -34.85 -20.29 -1.59
C VAL A 15 -34.14 -20.46 -0.25
N LEU A 16 -32.93 -19.89 -0.14
CA LEU A 16 -32.03 -19.79 1.04
C LEU A 16 -30.66 -20.51 0.92
N SER A 17 -29.97 -20.34 -0.20
CA SER A 17 -28.48 -20.32 -0.18
C SER A 17 -27.90 -19.16 -0.97
N ALA A 18 -28.72 -18.14 -1.25
CA ALA A 18 -28.24 -16.80 -1.59
C ALA A 18 -28.06 -15.98 -0.31
N GLU A 19 -27.64 -16.61 0.80
CA GLU A 19 -26.84 -15.87 1.77
C GLU A 19 -25.50 -15.65 1.10
N ALA A 20 -25.41 -14.46 0.53
CA ALA A 20 -24.21 -13.72 0.23
C ALA A 20 -22.95 -14.60 0.32
N LEU A 21 -22.43 -14.99 -0.85
CA LEU A 21 -20.98 -14.97 -1.03
C LEU A 21 -20.49 -13.78 -0.20
N PRO A 22 -19.65 -13.96 0.83
CA PRO A 22 -18.98 -12.81 1.36
C PRO A 22 -18.16 -12.32 0.16
N SER A 23 -18.68 -11.32 -0.52
CA SER A 23 -17.89 -10.28 -1.14
C SER A 23 -17.23 -9.56 0.03
N GLU A 24 -16.43 -10.27 0.81
CA GLU A 24 -15.24 -9.73 1.39
C GLU A 24 -14.39 -9.36 0.17
N LYS A 25 -14.69 -8.17 -0.33
CA LYS A 25 -13.71 -7.13 -0.54
C LYS A 25 -12.87 -6.99 0.74
N GLY A 26 -12.20 -8.05 1.16
CA GLY A 26 -10.98 -7.98 1.90
C GLY A 26 -10.02 -7.33 0.93
N GLN A 27 -10.02 -5.99 0.91
CA GLN A 27 -8.79 -5.29 0.60
C GLN A 27 -7.74 -6.00 1.46
N LYS A 28 -6.94 -6.87 0.84
CA LYS A 28 -5.70 -7.37 1.43
C LYS A 28 -4.89 -6.12 1.70
N GLN A 29 -5.13 -5.46 2.83
CA GLN A 29 -4.24 -4.48 3.38
C GLN A 29 -2.92 -5.21 3.46
N ASN A 30 -1.91 -4.67 2.78
CA ASN A 30 -0.59 -5.26 2.92
C ASN A 30 -0.30 -5.25 4.42
N PRO A 31 0.26 -6.35 4.96
CA PRO A 31 0.63 -6.36 6.36
C PRO A 31 1.50 -5.13 6.63
N PRO A 32 1.26 -4.42 7.76
CA PRO A 32 2.11 -3.31 8.13
C PRO A 32 3.57 -3.77 8.23
N LEU A 33 4.51 -2.85 8.02
CA LEU A 33 5.93 -3.15 8.18
C LEU A 33 6.18 -3.65 9.60
N SER A 34 6.98 -4.71 9.71
CA SER A 34 7.46 -5.20 10.99
C SER A 34 8.35 -4.16 11.68
N LYS A 35 8.48 -4.26 13.00
CA LYS A 35 9.37 -3.37 13.78
C LYS A 35 10.82 -3.40 13.27
N GLU A 36 11.29 -4.58 12.85
CA GLU A 36 12.63 -4.75 12.31
C GLU A 36 12.79 -4.01 10.97
N GLU A 37 11.82 -4.11 10.07
CA GLU A 37 11.84 -3.38 8.80
C GLU A 37 11.82 -1.86 9.03
N VAL A 38 11.00 -1.38 9.96
CA VAL A 38 10.98 0.05 10.33
C VAL A 38 12.33 0.50 10.88
N GLN A 39 12.96 -0.31 11.75
CA GLN A 39 14.28 0.01 12.29
C GLN A 39 15.34 0.07 11.18
N LYS A 40 15.36 -0.89 10.25
CA LYS A 40 16.28 -0.86 9.10
C LYS A 40 16.10 0.39 8.25
N LEU A 41 14.85 0.80 7.98
CA LEU A 41 14.57 2.03 7.23
C LEU A 41 15.05 3.28 7.97
N ARG A 42 14.94 3.31 9.29
CA ARG A 42 15.49 4.38 10.13
C ARG A 42 17.01 4.44 10.04
N ASP A 43 17.69 3.31 10.15
CA ASP A 43 19.15 3.26 10.10
C ASP A 43 19.68 3.74 8.73
N ILE A 44 19.02 3.32 7.65
CA ILE A 44 19.30 3.81 6.28
C ILE A 44 19.07 5.32 6.19
N ALA A 45 17.97 5.83 6.75
CA ALA A 45 17.66 7.26 6.72
C ALA A 45 18.72 8.10 7.45
N VAL A 46 19.29 7.59 8.55
CA VAL A 46 20.38 8.25 9.27
C VAL A 46 21.63 8.35 8.41
N ILE A 47 22.03 7.25 7.77
CA ILE A 47 23.22 7.21 6.90
C ILE A 47 23.06 8.19 5.73
N ILE A 48 21.93 8.12 5.03
CA ILE A 48 21.64 8.96 3.87
C ILE A 48 21.54 10.45 4.28
N SER A 49 20.89 10.75 5.41
CA SER A 49 20.83 12.13 5.93
C SER A 49 22.23 12.70 6.20
N GLY A 50 23.14 11.89 6.72
CA GLY A 50 24.55 12.26 6.89
C GLY A 50 25.22 12.63 5.57
N GLU A 51 25.01 11.83 4.52
CA GLU A 51 25.52 12.12 3.17
C GLU A 51 24.92 13.39 2.56
N ILE A 52 23.61 13.57 2.66
CA ILE A 52 22.91 14.76 2.15
C ILE A 52 23.47 16.03 2.81
N ALA A 53 23.64 16.01 4.13
CA ALA A 53 24.19 17.11 4.90
C ALA A 53 25.66 17.39 4.53
N ARG A 54 26.49 16.34 4.42
CA ARG A 54 27.91 16.46 3.99
C ARG A 54 28.05 17.13 2.63
N ARG A 55 27.14 16.83 1.71
CA ARG A 55 27.13 17.38 0.35
C ARG A 55 26.38 18.71 0.23
N ASN A 56 25.88 19.25 1.33
CA ASN A 56 25.10 20.50 1.39
C ASN A 56 23.89 20.52 0.44
N ILE A 57 23.26 19.36 0.22
CA ILE A 57 22.06 19.23 -0.62
C ILE A 57 20.88 19.83 0.15
N LYS A 58 20.15 20.76 -0.48
CA LYS A 58 19.09 21.55 0.18
C LYS A 58 17.72 20.88 0.18
N SER A 59 17.43 20.06 -0.83
CA SER A 59 16.17 19.36 -0.97
C SER A 59 16.37 17.97 -1.55
N VAL A 60 15.52 17.03 -1.13
CA VAL A 60 15.48 15.66 -1.65
C VAL A 60 14.03 15.23 -1.84
N ALA A 61 13.80 14.32 -2.78
CA ALA A 61 12.51 13.68 -2.96
C ALA A 61 12.64 12.18 -2.68
N VAL A 62 11.66 11.61 -1.97
CA VAL A 62 11.53 10.16 -1.81
C VAL A 62 10.53 9.66 -2.85
N LEU A 63 10.99 8.77 -3.72
CA LEU A 63 10.17 8.17 -4.76
C LEU A 63 9.52 6.87 -4.29
N ASP A 64 8.36 6.56 -4.85
CA ASP A 64 7.72 5.26 -4.67
C ASP A 64 8.59 4.16 -5.27
N LEU A 65 8.85 3.11 -4.49
CA LEU A 65 9.53 1.92 -4.99
C LEU A 65 8.65 1.20 -6.02
N LYS A 66 9.23 1.02 -7.20
CA LYS A 66 8.65 0.25 -8.30
C LYS A 66 9.10 -1.20 -8.23
N ASP A 67 8.30 -2.11 -8.76
CA ASP A 67 8.72 -3.49 -8.95
C ASP A 67 9.78 -3.62 -10.07
N ILE A 68 10.28 -4.84 -10.29
CA ILE A 68 11.29 -5.12 -11.33
C ILE A 68 10.83 -4.77 -12.76
N LYS A 69 9.52 -4.63 -12.98
CA LYS A 69 8.92 -4.24 -14.27
C LYS A 69 8.64 -2.74 -14.36
N GLY A 70 9.00 -1.97 -13.33
CA GLY A 70 8.76 -0.53 -13.26
C GLY A 70 7.35 -0.14 -12.83
N ASN A 71 6.52 -1.10 -12.39
CA ASN A 71 5.15 -0.80 -11.97
C ASN A 71 5.12 -0.36 -10.50
N PRO A 72 4.19 0.53 -10.12
CA PRO A 72 3.96 0.88 -8.72
C PRO A 72 3.59 -0.36 -7.90
N SER A 73 4.34 -0.61 -6.82
CA SER A 73 4.06 -1.71 -5.88
C SER A 73 3.34 -1.18 -4.65
N LYS A 74 2.26 -1.85 -4.23
CA LYS A 74 1.57 -1.50 -2.97
C LYS A 74 2.51 -1.60 -1.76
N ARG A 75 3.41 -2.61 -1.73
CA ARG A 75 4.42 -2.74 -0.67
C ARG A 75 5.51 -1.68 -0.82
N GLY A 76 5.89 -1.37 -2.07
CA GLY A 76 6.84 -0.31 -2.38
C GLY A 76 6.38 1.06 -1.87
N LYS A 77 5.09 1.40 -2.05
CA LYS A 77 4.48 2.61 -1.48
C LYS A 77 4.56 2.65 0.04
N THR A 78 4.26 1.54 0.73
CA THR A 78 4.36 1.46 2.19
C THR A 78 5.79 1.69 2.67
N VAL A 79 6.78 1.06 2.01
CA VAL A 79 8.20 1.22 2.33
C VAL A 79 8.67 2.65 2.08
N SER A 80 8.35 3.23 0.92
CA SER A 80 8.70 4.61 0.58
C SER A 80 8.07 5.62 1.54
N ALA A 81 6.83 5.42 1.96
CA ALA A 81 6.15 6.29 2.91
C ALA A 81 6.82 6.26 4.29
N GLU A 82 7.14 5.07 4.81
CA GLU A 82 7.84 4.95 6.10
C GLU A 82 9.26 5.54 5.99
N PHE A 83 9.99 5.25 4.92
CA PHE A 83 11.32 5.83 4.69
C PHE A 83 11.26 7.37 4.62
N ARG A 84 10.27 7.93 3.92
CA ARG A 84 10.01 9.37 3.86
C ARG A 84 9.85 9.97 5.26
N LYS A 85 9.02 9.35 6.10
CA LYS A 85 8.81 9.79 7.48
C LYS A 85 10.12 9.76 8.29
N GLN A 86 10.92 8.71 8.14
CA GLN A 86 12.20 8.59 8.85
C GLN A 86 13.21 9.64 8.38
N ILE A 87 13.35 9.86 7.07
CA ILE A 87 14.30 10.85 6.55
C ILE A 87 13.87 12.29 6.83
N GLU A 88 12.56 12.58 6.83
CA GLU A 88 12.01 13.85 7.30
C GLU A 88 12.35 14.07 8.78
N ALA A 89 12.15 13.05 9.62
CA ALA A 89 12.43 13.14 11.06
C ALA A 89 13.91 13.43 11.36
N VAL A 90 14.84 12.79 10.63
CA VAL A 90 16.28 13.01 10.79
C VAL A 90 16.74 14.31 10.11
N GLY A 91 16.06 14.75 9.05
CA GLY A 91 16.44 15.88 8.20
C GLY A 91 15.95 17.26 8.65
N LYS A 92 15.07 17.37 9.66
CA LYS A 92 14.28 18.56 10.07
C LYS A 92 15.01 19.92 10.13
N THR A 93 16.34 19.97 10.16
CA THR A 93 17.13 21.21 10.22
C THR A 93 18.21 21.34 9.15
N ARG A 94 18.36 20.33 8.27
CA ARG A 94 19.50 20.22 7.34
C ARG A 94 19.10 20.28 5.86
N PHE A 95 17.93 19.74 5.52
CA PHE A 95 17.41 19.73 4.15
C PHE A 95 15.88 19.51 4.16
N ALA A 96 15.22 19.92 3.08
CA ALA A 96 13.80 19.70 2.89
C ALA A 96 13.52 18.36 2.18
N VAL A 97 12.49 17.65 2.60
CA VAL A 97 11.96 16.50 1.85
C VAL A 97 10.72 16.95 1.10
N VAL A 98 10.82 17.06 -0.22
CA VAL A 98 9.76 17.58 -1.09
C VAL A 98 8.96 16.45 -1.73
N ASN A 99 7.75 16.74 -2.18
CA ASN A 99 6.99 15.82 -3.01
C ASN A 99 7.65 15.72 -4.39
N SER A 100 7.75 14.50 -4.92
CA SER A 100 8.17 14.28 -6.31
C SER A 100 7.12 14.92 -7.22
N GLY A 101 7.46 16.06 -7.80
CA GLY A 101 6.56 16.92 -8.56
C GLY A 101 6.77 18.42 -8.33
N GLY A 102 7.54 18.81 -7.30
CA GLY A 102 7.91 20.20 -7.05
C GLY A 102 9.32 20.52 -7.55
N GLY A 103 9.48 20.71 -8.85
CA GLY A 103 10.75 21.14 -9.44
C GLY A 103 10.57 21.74 -10.84
N ALA A 104 10.59 23.07 -10.89
CA ALA A 104 10.69 23.98 -12.04
C ALA A 104 9.47 24.13 -12.96
N VAL A 105 8.66 25.17 -12.69
CA VAL A 105 8.45 26.24 -13.69
C VAL A 105 9.38 27.39 -13.36
#